data_AF-A0A1G2T0H4-F1
#
_entry.id   AF-A0A1G2T0H4-F1
#
_cell.length_a   1.000
_cell.length_b   1.000
_cell.length_c   1.000
_cell.angle_alpha   90.00
_cell.angle_beta   90.00
_cell.angle_gamma   90.00
#
_symmetry.space_group_name_H-M   'P 1'
#
loop_
_entity.id
_entity.type
_entity.pdbx_description
1 polymer ?
#
loop_
_entity_poly.entity_id
_entity_poly.type
_entity_poly.pdbx_seq_one_letter_code
_entity_poly.pdbx_strand_id
1 'polypeptide(L)'
;MNKEDFKKGISGLKNLRMTDEEKTRMLKAILSSSVESPYMKRVPTFAFIYSHHGRVILVTCLVALISLGTVTYASEASLPGDVLYPIKTRVVESVLDIVNSAPERKIVWEEKKITRRIIEAEMLAEKDELDDERLEELGRSIEKSSSAFAQAVSIMASSTNLKQEFRMRLQERKEVSNREKRDKEASEIEATSTDKVSREKIQRLRDAVIKVLDDEDKENNHSDSGEDENQESKGELNDKIETEIKIGF
;
A
#
# COMPACT_ATOMS: atom_id res chain seq x y z
N MET A 1 1.41 -12.93 87.52
CA MET A 1 1.34 -13.98 86.49
C MET A 1 2.69 -14.68 86.45
N ASN A 2 2.74 -16.00 86.63
CA ASN A 2 3.99 -16.74 86.78
C ASN A 2 4.70 -16.87 85.42
N LYS A 3 6.03 -16.67 85.36
CA LYS A 3 6.80 -16.72 84.11
C LYS A 3 6.77 -18.11 83.47
N GLU A 4 6.68 -19.14 84.30
CA GLU A 4 6.53 -20.55 83.91
C GLU A 4 5.23 -20.81 83.14
N ASP A 5 4.11 -20.27 83.62
CA ASP A 5 2.79 -20.45 82.98
C ASP A 5 2.72 -19.77 81.62
N PHE A 6 3.34 -18.59 81.49
CA PHE A 6 3.44 -17.87 80.23
C PHE A 6 4.31 -18.61 79.21
N LYS A 7 5.44 -19.17 79.65
CA LYS A 7 6.35 -19.96 78.79
C LYS A 7 5.71 -21.27 78.35
N LYS A 8 4.90 -21.89 79.21
CA LYS A 8 4.09 -23.08 78.90
C LYS A 8 2.98 -22.76 77.88
N GLY A 9 2.30 -21.63 78.04
CA GLY A 9 1.29 -21.15 77.08
C GLY A 9 1.87 -20.88 75.68
N ILE A 10 3.01 -20.18 75.60
CA ILE A 10 3.69 -19.92 74.31
C ILE A 10 4.18 -21.22 73.66
N SER A 11 4.70 -22.16 74.44
CA SER A 11 5.13 -23.47 73.92
C SER A 11 3.95 -24.28 73.35
N GLY A 12 2.78 -24.20 73.98
CA GLY A 12 1.54 -24.79 73.46
C GLY A 12 1.09 -24.17 72.14
N LEU A 13 1.17 -22.84 72.02
CA LEU A 13 0.81 -22.12 70.78
C LEU A 13 1.76 -22.43 69.61
N LYS A 14 3.06 -22.61 69.88
CA LYS A 14 4.05 -22.98 68.83
C LYS A 14 3.81 -24.37 68.24
N ASN A 15 3.21 -25.28 69.00
CA ASN A 15 2.89 -26.63 68.56
C ASN A 15 1.47 -26.76 67.97
N LEU A 16 0.71 -25.67 67.95
CA LEU A 16 -0.63 -25.64 67.38
C LEU A 16 -0.52 -25.61 65.85
N ARG A 17 -0.43 -26.80 65.25
CA ARG A 17 -0.51 -26.98 63.80
C ARG A 17 -1.95 -27.31 63.41
N MET A 18 -2.43 -26.62 62.41
CA MET A 18 -3.72 -26.91 61.79
C MET A 18 -3.66 -28.28 61.12
N THR A 19 -4.63 -29.13 61.41
CA THR A 19 -4.77 -30.44 60.76
C THR A 19 -5.10 -30.25 59.28
N ASP A 20 -4.78 -31.23 58.45
CA ASP A 20 -5.07 -31.14 57.02
C ASP A 20 -6.58 -31.10 56.73
N GLU A 21 -7.40 -31.67 57.62
CA GLU A 21 -8.87 -31.57 57.59
C GLU A 21 -9.39 -30.16 57.89
N GLU A 22 -8.75 -29.43 58.81
CA GLU A 22 -9.09 -28.03 59.09
C GLU A 22 -8.66 -27.13 57.93
N LYS A 23 -7.49 -27.39 57.33
CA LYS A 23 -7.02 -26.67 56.14
C LYS A 23 -7.95 -26.83 54.96
N THR A 24 -8.37 -28.06 54.69
CA THR A 24 -9.30 -28.34 53.59
C THR A 24 -10.67 -27.72 53.85
N ARG A 25 -11.18 -27.74 55.09
CA ARG A 25 -12.42 -27.04 55.45
C ARG A 25 -12.32 -25.52 55.29
N MET A 26 -11.23 -24.90 55.75
CA MET A 26 -11.02 -23.45 55.57
C MET A 26 -10.85 -23.08 54.10
N LEU A 27 -10.06 -23.84 53.35
CA LEU A 27 -9.87 -23.62 51.93
C LEU A 27 -11.19 -23.74 51.17
N LYS A 28 -11.99 -24.78 51.47
CA LYS A 28 -13.31 -24.96 50.88
C LYS A 28 -14.25 -23.81 51.23
N ALA A 29 -14.22 -23.32 52.46
CA ALA A 29 -15.01 -22.16 52.87
C ALA A 29 -14.61 -20.90 52.08
N ILE A 30 -13.31 -20.61 51.95
CA ILE A 30 -12.79 -19.46 51.19
C ILE A 30 -13.14 -19.57 49.70
N LEU A 31 -12.99 -20.75 49.10
CA LEU A 31 -13.33 -20.97 47.69
C LEU A 31 -14.84 -20.94 47.44
N SER A 32 -15.66 -21.32 48.42
CA SER A 32 -17.12 -21.25 48.33
C SER A 32 -17.67 -19.83 48.55
N SER A 33 -16.95 -18.99 49.30
CA SER A 33 -17.27 -17.58 49.40
C SER A 33 -16.79 -16.87 48.14
N SER A 34 -17.71 -16.56 47.23
CA SER A 34 -17.44 -15.66 46.13
C SER A 34 -17.18 -14.26 46.69
N VAL A 35 -15.91 -13.93 46.96
CA VAL A 35 -15.50 -12.56 47.27
C VAL A 35 -15.56 -11.81 45.95
N GLU A 36 -16.68 -11.12 45.72
CA GLU A 36 -16.87 -10.30 44.54
C GLU A 36 -15.81 -9.18 44.56
N SER A 37 -14.82 -9.26 43.68
CA SER A 37 -13.74 -8.28 43.64
C SER A 37 -14.29 -6.93 43.16
N PRO A 38 -14.12 -5.82 43.89
CA PRO A 38 -14.65 -4.52 43.48
C PRO A 38 -13.94 -3.89 42.26
N TYR A 39 -12.89 -4.52 41.72
CA TYR A 39 -11.97 -3.90 40.76
C TYR A 39 -12.10 -4.37 39.30
N MET A 40 -13.06 -5.25 38.96
CA MET A 40 -13.26 -5.69 37.58
C MET A 40 -14.73 -5.68 37.18
N LYS A 41 -15.29 -4.48 36.95
CA LYS A 41 -16.48 -4.37 36.10
C LYS A 41 -16.01 -4.44 34.65
N ARG A 42 -16.39 -5.51 33.93
CA ARG A 42 -16.22 -5.58 32.48
C ARG A 42 -17.00 -4.42 31.86
N VAL A 43 -16.30 -3.36 31.46
CA VAL A 43 -16.88 -2.39 30.54
C VAL A 43 -16.98 -3.05 29.17
N PRO A 44 -18.12 -2.96 28.47
CA PRO A 44 -18.20 -3.47 27.12
C PRO A 44 -17.15 -2.75 26.27
N THR A 45 -16.39 -3.48 25.45
CA THR A 45 -15.28 -2.95 24.63
C THR A 45 -15.70 -1.84 23.67
N PHE A 46 -17.00 -1.64 23.49
CA PHE A 46 -17.60 -0.61 22.66
C PHE A 46 -18.56 0.33 23.41
N ALA A 47 -18.49 0.39 24.75
CA ALA A 47 -19.30 1.31 25.55
C ALA A 47 -19.18 2.77 25.06
N PHE A 48 -17.99 3.12 24.57
CA PHE A 48 -17.69 4.42 23.97
C PHE A 48 -18.55 4.73 22.73
N ILE A 49 -18.87 3.73 21.90
CA ILE A 49 -19.69 3.90 20.67
C ILE A 49 -21.13 4.32 21.03
N TYR A 50 -21.64 3.86 22.16
CA TYR A 50 -22.98 4.22 22.65
C TYR A 50 -23.02 5.56 23.39
N SER A 51 -21.87 6.12 23.76
CA SER A 51 -21.77 7.47 24.33
C SER A 51 -22.10 8.52 23.26
N HIS A 52 -22.71 9.64 23.67
CA HIS A 52 -23.04 10.74 22.78
C HIS A 52 -21.82 11.22 21.97
N HIS A 53 -20.64 11.28 22.60
CA HIS A 53 -19.39 11.64 21.93
C HIS A 53 -18.95 10.60 20.90
N GLY A 54 -19.09 9.30 21.18
CA GLY A 54 -18.76 8.24 20.23
C GLY A 54 -19.70 8.23 19.02
N ARG A 55 -20.98 8.52 19.23
CA ARG A 55 -21.97 8.68 18.15
C ARG A 55 -21.64 9.88 17.25
N VAL A 56 -21.31 11.02 17.83
CA VAL A 56 -20.93 12.22 17.07
C VAL A 56 -19.66 11.95 16.26
N ILE A 57 -18.62 11.36 16.87
CA ILE A 57 -17.38 11.01 16.17
C ILE A 57 -17.66 10.05 15.01
N LEU A 58 -18.45 9.00 15.25
CA LEU A 58 -18.79 8.02 14.21
C LEU A 58 -19.55 8.66 13.04
N VAL A 59 -20.55 9.51 13.31
CA VAL A 59 -21.29 10.24 12.27
C VAL A 59 -20.36 11.19 11.52
N THR A 60 -19.49 11.95 12.21
CA THR A 60 -18.54 12.84 11.54
C THR A 60 -17.54 12.07 10.68
N CYS A 61 -17.07 10.91 11.13
CA CYS A 61 -16.21 10.04 10.33
C CYS A 61 -16.95 9.48 9.11
N LEU A 62 -18.20 9.06 9.25
CA LEU A 62 -19.01 8.61 8.12
C LEU A 62 -19.23 9.73 7.09
N VAL A 63 -19.61 10.92 7.55
CA VAL A 63 -19.76 12.09 6.67
C VAL A 63 -18.44 12.43 5.99
N ALA A 64 -17.32 12.44 6.73
CA ALA A 64 -16.00 12.67 6.18
C ALA A 64 -15.61 11.62 5.12
N LEU A 65 -15.90 10.34 5.35
CA LEU A 65 -15.64 9.26 4.39
C LEU A 65 -16.49 9.39 3.12
N ILE A 66 -17.77 9.75 3.26
CA ILE A 66 -18.67 10.00 2.12
C ILE A 66 -18.17 11.21 1.31
N SER A 67 -17.81 12.30 2.00
CA SER A 67 -17.23 13.48 1.37
C SER A 67 -15.91 13.17 0.66
N LEU A 68 -15.02 12.38 1.29
CA LEU A 68 -13.77 11.95 0.67
C LEU A 68 -14.03 11.12 -0.59
N GLY A 69 -15.02 10.21 -0.55
CA GLY A 69 -15.41 9.40 -1.71
C GLY A 69 -15.76 10.26 -2.93
N THR A 70 -16.58 11.30 -2.74
CA THR A 70 -16.96 12.21 -3.83
C THR A 70 -15.76 12.98 -4.40
N VAL A 71 -14.86 13.45 -3.54
CA VAL A 71 -13.65 14.18 -3.94
C VAL A 71 -12.68 13.25 -4.69
N THR A 72 -12.52 12.00 -4.22
CA THR A 72 -11.67 11.01 -4.91
C THR A 72 -12.21 10.66 -6.28
N TYR A 73 -13.53 10.49 -6.42
CA TYR A 73 -14.16 10.20 -7.70
C TYR A 73 -14.02 11.38 -8.68
N ALA A 74 -14.29 12.60 -8.22
CA ALA A 74 -14.12 13.80 -9.04
C ALA A 74 -12.63 14.02 -9.43
N SER A 75 -11.69 13.68 -8.55
CA SER A 75 -10.27 13.76 -8.86
C SER A 75 -9.83 12.79 -9.95
N GLU A 76 -10.54 11.67 -10.17
CA GLU A 76 -10.16 10.72 -11.22
C GLU A 76 -10.30 11.32 -12.63
N ALA A 77 -11.29 12.19 -12.83
CA ALA A 77 -11.53 12.89 -14.10
C ALA A 77 -10.66 14.17 -14.26
N SER A 78 -9.95 14.59 -13.21
CA SER A 78 -9.14 15.81 -13.26
C SER A 78 -7.89 15.65 -14.13
N LEU A 79 -7.55 16.74 -14.83
CA LEU A 79 -6.39 16.91 -15.70
C LEU A 79 -5.31 17.78 -15.03
N PRO A 80 -4.05 17.72 -15.50
CA PRO A 80 -3.01 18.67 -15.09
C PRO A 80 -3.49 20.14 -15.13
N GLY A 81 -3.34 20.83 -14.01
CA GLY A 81 -3.83 22.20 -13.80
C GLY A 81 -5.20 22.30 -13.12
N ASP A 82 -5.96 21.22 -13.02
CA ASP A 82 -7.22 21.22 -12.27
C ASP A 82 -6.99 21.22 -10.75
N VAL A 83 -7.90 21.87 -10.02
CA VAL A 83 -7.82 22.00 -8.54
C VAL A 83 -7.73 20.66 -7.82
N LEU A 84 -8.36 19.61 -8.37
CA LEU A 84 -8.40 18.28 -7.76
C LEU A 84 -7.27 17.35 -8.25
N TYR A 85 -6.46 17.78 -9.23
CA TYR A 85 -5.36 16.96 -9.76
C TYR A 85 -4.29 16.62 -8.71
N PRO A 86 -3.91 17.54 -7.81
CA PRO A 86 -3.00 17.19 -6.72
C PRO A 86 -3.56 16.11 -5.78
N ILE A 87 -4.89 16.00 -5.64
CA ILE A 87 -5.51 14.96 -4.82
C ILE A 87 -5.38 13.60 -5.51
N LYS A 88 -5.58 13.57 -6.84
CA LYS A 88 -5.38 12.37 -7.66
C LYS A 88 -3.96 11.84 -7.49
N THR A 89 -2.94 12.68 -7.68
CA THR A 89 -1.54 12.26 -7.72
C THR A 89 -0.92 12.07 -6.33
N ARG A 90 -1.16 13.00 -5.39
CA ARG A 90 -0.49 13.00 -4.07
C ARG A 90 -1.21 12.18 -3.00
N VAL A 91 -2.50 11.90 -3.19
CA VAL A 91 -3.30 11.16 -2.20
C VAL A 91 -3.72 9.82 -2.77
N VAL A 92 -4.53 9.81 -3.82
CA VAL A 92 -5.14 8.57 -4.35
C VAL A 92 -4.06 7.64 -4.91
N GLU A 93 -3.22 8.14 -5.81
CA GLU A 93 -2.17 7.34 -6.43
C GLU A 93 -1.08 6.94 -5.43
N SER A 94 -0.76 7.80 -4.45
CA SER A 94 0.22 7.49 -3.41
C SER A 94 -0.25 6.36 -2.49
N VAL A 95 -1.54 6.32 -2.14
CA VAL A 95 -2.13 5.19 -1.41
C VAL A 95 -2.09 3.91 -2.27
N LEU A 96 -2.40 4.02 -3.55
CA LEU A 96 -2.36 2.88 -4.47
C LEU A 96 -0.93 2.37 -4.72
N ASP A 97 0.08 3.24 -4.69
CA ASP A 97 1.48 2.83 -4.77
C ASP A 97 1.86 1.92 -3.59
N ILE A 98 1.38 2.23 -2.39
CA ILE A 98 1.61 1.41 -1.19
C ILE A 98 0.89 0.07 -1.32
N VAL A 99 -0.38 0.07 -1.73
CA VAL A 99 -1.20 -1.16 -1.87
C VAL A 99 -0.63 -2.09 -2.96
N ASN A 100 -0.09 -1.52 -4.03
CA ASN A 100 0.45 -2.25 -5.18
C ASN A 100 1.99 -2.45 -5.10
N SER A 101 2.53 -2.66 -3.90
CA SER A 101 3.98 -2.85 -3.70
C SER A 101 4.54 -4.19 -4.21
N ALA A 102 3.70 -5.22 -4.43
CA ALA A 102 4.15 -6.51 -4.93
C ALA A 102 4.48 -6.43 -6.44
N PRO A 103 5.54 -7.09 -6.96
CA PRO A 103 5.99 -6.93 -8.35
C PRO A 103 4.89 -7.08 -9.40
N GLU A 104 4.08 -8.14 -9.33
CA GLU A 104 2.97 -8.37 -10.26
C GLU A 104 1.95 -7.21 -10.27
N ARG A 105 1.55 -6.75 -9.08
CA ARG A 105 0.59 -5.64 -8.96
C ARG A 105 1.22 -4.31 -9.34
N LYS A 106 2.52 -4.15 -9.08
CA LYS A 106 3.29 -2.95 -9.41
C LYS A 106 3.36 -2.77 -10.93
N ILE A 107 3.64 -3.82 -11.69
CA ILE A 107 3.66 -3.80 -13.16
C ILE A 107 2.33 -3.30 -13.70
N VAL A 108 1.21 -3.92 -13.30
CA VAL A 108 -0.13 -3.53 -13.76
C VAL A 108 -0.46 -2.09 -13.36
N TRP A 109 -0.07 -1.68 -12.16
CA TRP A 109 -0.33 -0.33 -11.66
C TRP A 109 0.48 0.75 -12.39
N GLU A 110 1.77 0.52 -12.64
CA GLU A 110 2.61 1.43 -13.41
C GLU A 110 2.17 1.51 -14.87
N GLU A 111 1.80 0.37 -15.49
CA GLU A 111 1.21 0.33 -16.83
C GLU A 111 -0.04 1.22 -16.92
N LYS A 112 -0.92 1.11 -15.91
CA LYS A 112 -2.13 1.91 -15.81
C LYS A 112 -1.83 3.40 -15.65
N LYS A 113 -0.81 3.78 -14.88
CA LYS A 113 -0.39 5.19 -14.73
C LYS A 113 0.13 5.76 -16.04
N ILE A 114 1.00 5.03 -16.75
CA ILE A 114 1.52 5.47 -18.07
C ILE A 114 0.37 5.68 -19.04
N THR A 115 -0.53 4.70 -19.16
CA THR A 115 -1.70 4.77 -20.05
C THR A 115 -2.59 5.95 -19.69
N ARG A 116 -2.84 6.19 -18.40
CA ARG A 116 -3.63 7.33 -17.93
C ARG A 116 -3.01 8.67 -18.31
N ARG A 117 -1.70 8.85 -18.16
CA ARG A 117 -1.02 10.10 -18.52
C ARG A 117 -1.05 10.37 -20.03
N ILE A 118 -1.00 9.32 -20.86
CA ILE A 118 -1.19 9.44 -22.30
C ILE A 118 -2.63 9.89 -22.62
N ILE A 119 -3.64 9.32 -21.96
CA ILE A 119 -5.04 9.72 -22.12
C ILE A 119 -5.26 11.16 -21.63
N GLU A 120 -4.61 11.58 -20.53
CA GLU A 120 -4.65 12.96 -20.06
C GLU A 120 -4.06 13.94 -21.09
N ALA A 121 -2.96 13.57 -21.73
CA ALA A 121 -2.39 14.35 -22.84
C ALA A 121 -3.35 14.41 -24.04
N GLU A 122 -4.01 13.29 -24.38
CA GLU A 122 -5.02 13.22 -25.45
C GLU A 122 -6.21 14.15 -25.15
N MET A 123 -6.75 14.11 -23.91
CA MET A 123 -7.85 14.98 -23.49
C MET A 123 -7.46 16.46 -23.46
N LEU A 124 -6.24 16.80 -23.01
CA LEU A 124 -5.72 18.17 -23.05
C LEU A 124 -5.54 18.65 -24.49
N ALA A 125 -5.07 17.78 -25.39
CA ALA A 125 -4.95 18.11 -26.80
C ALA A 125 -6.30 18.35 -27.48
N GLU A 126 -7.35 17.59 -27.13
CA GLU A 126 -8.71 17.83 -27.63
C GLU A 126 -9.30 19.17 -27.17
N LYS A 127 -8.87 19.66 -26.00
CA LYS A 127 -9.30 20.95 -25.44
C LYS A 127 -8.42 22.13 -25.86
N ASP A 128 -7.37 21.88 -26.63
CA ASP A 128 -6.32 22.88 -26.96
C ASP A 128 -5.60 23.45 -25.72
N GLU A 129 -5.54 22.66 -24.64
CA GLU A 129 -4.92 23.01 -23.35
C GLU A 129 -3.57 22.32 -23.13
N LEU A 130 -3.04 21.61 -24.14
CA LEU A 130 -1.73 20.92 -24.06
C LEU A 130 -0.56 21.89 -24.29
N ASP A 131 -0.30 22.72 -23.29
CA ASP A 131 0.90 23.57 -23.22
C ASP A 131 2.15 22.77 -22.84
N ASP A 132 3.31 23.43 -22.86
CA ASP A 132 4.60 22.80 -22.60
C ASP A 132 4.80 22.46 -21.11
N GLU A 133 4.18 23.19 -20.18
CA GLU A 133 4.28 22.94 -18.73
C GLU A 133 3.54 21.66 -18.36
N ARG A 134 2.30 21.50 -18.83
CA ARG A 134 1.49 20.29 -18.65
C ARG A 134 2.12 19.11 -19.36
N LEU A 135 2.70 19.32 -20.55
CA LEU A 135 3.43 18.28 -21.27
C LEU A 135 4.64 17.79 -20.45
N GLU A 136 5.39 18.71 -19.84
CA GLU A 136 6.54 18.37 -19.01
C GLU A 136 6.11 17.64 -17.72
N GLU A 137 5.04 18.09 -17.06
CA GLU A 137 4.48 17.40 -15.88
C GLU A 137 4.08 15.95 -16.20
N LEU A 138 3.35 15.76 -17.31
CA LEU A 138 2.97 14.42 -17.79
C LEU A 138 4.21 13.61 -18.17
N GLY A 139 5.18 14.20 -18.86
CA GLY A 139 6.43 13.57 -19.25
C GLY A 139 7.22 13.03 -18.06
N ARG A 140 7.43 13.85 -17.02
CA ARG A 140 8.11 13.43 -15.78
C ARG A 140 7.36 12.30 -15.08
N SER A 141 6.03 12.38 -15.02
CA SER A 141 5.21 11.31 -14.43
C SER A 141 5.32 10.01 -15.22
N ILE A 142 5.34 10.09 -16.55
CA ILE A 142 5.47 8.94 -17.44
C ILE A 142 6.85 8.31 -17.31
N GLU A 143 7.91 9.10 -17.30
CA GLU A 143 9.29 8.62 -17.13
C GLU A 143 9.45 7.88 -15.81
N LYS A 144 8.97 8.47 -14.71
CA LYS A 144 8.97 7.85 -13.38
C LYS A 144 8.25 6.50 -13.39
N SER A 145 7.05 6.44 -13.97
CA SER A 145 6.29 5.20 -14.03
C SER A 145 6.89 4.17 -14.98
N SER A 146 7.52 4.60 -16.07
CA SER A 146 8.19 3.71 -17.04
C SER A 146 9.42 3.05 -16.44
N SER A 147 10.23 3.80 -15.68
CA SER A 147 11.37 3.24 -14.95
C SER A 147 10.91 2.26 -13.85
N ALA A 148 9.90 2.64 -13.06
CA ALA A 148 9.33 1.76 -12.04
C ALA A 148 8.72 0.47 -12.64
N PHE A 149 8.08 0.57 -13.82
CA PHE A 149 7.61 -0.57 -14.58
C PHE A 149 8.78 -1.45 -15.02
N ALA A 150 9.80 -0.88 -15.66
CA ALA A 150 10.96 -1.63 -16.15
C ALA A 150 11.66 -2.40 -15.03
N GLN A 151 11.85 -1.77 -13.87
CA GLN A 151 12.42 -2.39 -12.67
C GLN A 151 11.52 -3.52 -12.12
N ALA A 152 10.21 -3.29 -12.02
CA ALA A 152 9.29 -4.33 -11.54
C ALA A 152 9.26 -5.53 -12.49
N VAL A 153 9.39 -5.28 -13.80
CA VAL A 153 9.44 -6.31 -14.83
C VAL A 153 10.78 -7.07 -14.81
N SER A 154 11.92 -6.41 -14.57
CA SER A 154 13.23 -7.08 -14.50
C SER A 154 13.34 -8.05 -13.32
N ILE A 155 12.66 -7.75 -12.21
CA ILE A 155 12.54 -8.66 -11.06
C ILE A 155 11.76 -9.93 -11.41
N MET A 156 10.89 -9.89 -12.43
CA MET A 156 10.06 -11.02 -12.84
C MET A 156 10.75 -11.82 -13.96
N ALA A 157 10.88 -13.14 -13.78
CA ALA A 157 11.49 -14.04 -14.78
C ALA A 157 10.78 -14.05 -16.16
N SER A 158 9.57 -13.50 -16.27
CA SER A 158 8.78 -13.35 -17.51
C SER A 158 8.91 -11.96 -18.16
N SER A 159 10.03 -11.28 -17.90
CA SER A 159 10.25 -9.87 -18.21
C SER A 159 10.00 -9.49 -19.68
N THR A 160 10.45 -10.33 -20.62
CA THR A 160 10.40 -10.02 -22.07
C THR A 160 8.98 -9.95 -22.63
N ASN A 161 8.10 -10.89 -22.26
CA ASN A 161 6.75 -10.97 -22.83
C ASN A 161 5.89 -9.77 -22.39
N LEU A 162 6.00 -9.37 -21.12
CA LEU A 162 5.22 -8.25 -20.57
C LEU A 162 5.65 -6.91 -21.18
N LYS A 163 6.95 -6.69 -21.39
CA LYS A 163 7.44 -5.49 -22.09
C LYS A 163 6.92 -5.45 -23.53
N GLN A 164 6.97 -6.58 -24.25
CA GLN A 164 6.50 -6.66 -25.63
C GLN A 164 4.99 -6.42 -25.74
N GLU A 165 4.18 -7.04 -24.87
CA GLU A 165 2.73 -6.83 -24.85
C GLU A 165 2.40 -5.35 -24.61
N PHE A 166 3.06 -4.72 -23.65
CA PHE A 166 2.83 -3.31 -23.37
C PHE A 166 3.22 -2.40 -24.55
N ARG A 167 4.35 -2.68 -25.22
CA ARG A 167 4.76 -1.96 -26.44
C ARG A 167 3.69 -2.07 -27.53
N MET A 168 3.13 -3.25 -27.75
CA MET A 168 2.07 -3.46 -28.73
C MET A 168 0.82 -2.62 -28.41
N ARG A 169 0.39 -2.57 -27.15
CA ARG A 169 -0.77 -1.76 -26.73
C ARG A 169 -0.56 -0.26 -26.97
N LEU A 170 0.66 0.25 -26.73
CA LEU A 170 0.99 1.66 -27.00
C LEU A 170 0.95 1.98 -28.51
N GLN A 171 1.40 1.05 -29.35
CA GLN A 171 1.34 1.19 -30.80
C GLN A 171 -0.10 1.10 -31.32
N GLU A 172 -0.90 0.16 -30.81
CA GLU A 172 -2.31 0.05 -31.17
C GLU A 172 -3.08 1.34 -30.85
N ARG A 173 -2.87 1.91 -29.66
CA ARG A 173 -3.49 3.19 -29.28
C ARG A 173 -3.13 4.32 -30.24
N LYS A 174 -1.87 4.38 -30.72
CA LYS A 174 -1.45 5.34 -31.74
C LYS A 174 -2.31 5.23 -32.99
N GLU A 175 -2.56 4.01 -33.45
CA GLU A 175 -3.38 3.78 -34.63
C GLU A 175 -4.84 4.16 -34.41
N VAL A 176 -5.42 3.80 -33.27
CA VAL A 176 -6.81 4.15 -32.92
C VAL A 176 -7.00 5.66 -32.87
N SER A 177 -6.12 6.37 -32.15
CA SER A 177 -6.16 7.84 -32.07
C SER A 177 -6.05 8.52 -33.45
N ASN A 178 -5.22 7.96 -34.34
CA ASN A 178 -5.11 8.45 -35.71
C ASN A 178 -6.36 8.14 -36.57
N ARG A 179 -7.04 7.00 -36.35
CA ARG A 179 -8.25 6.62 -37.09
C ARG A 179 -9.44 7.49 -36.65
N GLU A 180 -9.67 7.64 -35.36
CA GLU A 180 -10.77 8.47 -34.82
C GLU A 180 -10.68 9.92 -35.33
N LYS A 181 -9.47 10.47 -35.47
CA LYS A 181 -9.30 11.81 -36.04
C LYS A 181 -9.51 11.87 -37.55
N ARG A 182 -9.14 10.85 -38.31
CA ARG A 182 -9.45 10.79 -39.76
C ARG A 182 -10.95 10.78 -40.01
N ASP A 183 -11.71 10.09 -39.17
CA ASP A 183 -13.17 10.04 -39.28
C ASP A 183 -13.82 11.38 -38.90
N LYS A 184 -13.25 12.11 -37.92
CA LYS A 184 -13.66 13.49 -37.58
C LYS A 184 -13.25 14.50 -38.68
N GLU A 185 -12.03 14.43 -39.21
CA GLU A 185 -11.53 15.27 -40.31
C GLU A 185 -12.28 15.03 -41.65
N ALA A 186 -12.87 13.84 -41.86
CA ALA A 186 -13.72 13.55 -43.01
C ALA A 186 -15.13 14.15 -42.91
N SER A 187 -15.55 14.56 -41.70
CA SER A 187 -16.86 15.15 -41.43
C SER A 187 -16.82 16.67 -41.16
N GLU A 188 -15.64 17.25 -40.88
CA GLU A 188 -15.45 18.68 -40.63
C GLU A 188 -14.09 19.17 -41.18
N ILE A 189 -14.09 20.32 -41.88
CA ILE A 189 -12.98 20.82 -42.71
C ILE A 189 -11.76 21.25 -41.88
N GLU A 190 -10.58 20.77 -42.33
CA GLU A 190 -9.20 21.16 -41.98
C GLU A 190 -8.67 20.85 -40.56
N ALA A 191 -7.71 19.92 -40.51
CA ALA A 191 -6.79 19.75 -39.39
C ALA A 191 -5.98 21.04 -39.18
N THR A 192 -6.33 21.81 -38.13
CA THR A 192 -5.60 23.01 -37.72
C THR A 192 -4.14 22.65 -37.37
N SER A 193 -3.22 23.58 -37.59
CA SER A 193 -1.79 23.40 -37.29
C SER A 193 -1.54 22.98 -35.83
N THR A 194 -2.42 23.41 -34.92
CA THR A 194 -2.36 23.08 -33.49
C THR A 194 -2.59 21.60 -33.22
N ASP A 195 -3.47 20.95 -33.99
CA ASP A 195 -3.74 19.53 -33.86
C ASP A 195 -2.56 18.66 -34.28
N LYS A 196 -1.80 19.09 -35.30
CA LYS A 196 -0.55 18.41 -35.71
C LYS A 196 0.53 18.53 -34.64
N VAL A 197 0.69 19.72 -34.05
CA VAL A 197 1.65 19.97 -32.96
C VAL A 197 1.32 19.11 -31.74
N SER A 198 0.06 19.08 -31.31
CA SER A 198 -0.38 18.26 -30.17
C SER A 198 -0.17 16.76 -30.43
N ARG A 199 -0.36 16.28 -31.66
CA ARG A 199 -0.04 14.89 -32.05
C ARG A 199 1.44 14.58 -31.92
N GLU A 200 2.30 15.48 -32.38
CA GLU A 200 3.75 15.31 -32.22
C GLU A 200 4.16 15.28 -30.75
N LYS A 201 3.57 16.14 -29.91
CA LYS A 201 3.81 16.15 -28.45
C LYS A 201 3.42 14.82 -27.81
N ILE A 202 2.22 14.29 -28.11
CA ILE A 202 1.77 12.99 -27.58
C ILE A 202 2.65 11.85 -28.11
N GLN A 203 3.08 11.93 -29.37
CA GLN A 203 3.98 10.94 -29.96
C GLN A 203 5.33 10.92 -29.22
N ARG A 204 5.89 12.08 -28.87
CA ARG A 204 7.12 12.18 -28.06
C ARG A 204 6.96 11.52 -26.70
N LEU A 205 5.81 11.65 -26.04
CA LEU A 205 5.55 10.97 -24.76
C LEU A 205 5.58 9.45 -24.94
N ARG A 206 4.94 8.92 -25.98
CA ARG A 206 4.95 7.47 -26.27
C ARG A 206 6.36 6.97 -26.61
N ASP A 207 7.10 7.72 -27.40
CA ASP A 207 8.47 7.36 -27.78
C ASP A 207 9.41 7.42 -26.56
N ALA A 208 9.18 8.35 -25.62
CA ALA A 208 9.91 8.39 -24.36
C ALA A 208 9.68 7.13 -23.51
N VAL A 209 8.44 6.61 -23.45
CA VAL A 209 8.16 5.33 -22.77
C VAL A 209 8.95 4.20 -23.40
N ILE A 210 8.89 4.06 -24.73
CA ILE A 210 9.58 2.98 -25.45
C ILE A 210 11.09 3.06 -25.21
N LYS A 211 11.66 4.27 -25.26
CA LYS A 211 13.07 4.49 -24.98
C LYS A 211 13.47 4.03 -23.58
N VAL A 212 12.71 4.40 -22.54
CA VAL A 212 12.97 3.95 -21.16
C VAL A 212 12.90 2.43 -21.04
N LEU A 213 11.96 1.79 -21.74
CA LEU A 213 11.84 0.34 -21.76
C LEU A 213 13.04 -0.35 -22.44
N ASP A 214 13.64 0.28 -23.45
CA ASP A 214 14.80 -0.23 -24.20
C ASP A 214 16.15 0.02 -23.49
N ASP A 215 16.30 1.15 -22.79
CA ASP A 215 17.56 1.50 -22.12
C ASP A 215 17.84 0.60 -20.90
N GLU A 216 16.79 0.23 -20.15
CA GLU A 216 16.88 -0.73 -19.04
C GLU A 216 17.25 -2.17 -19.49
N ASP A 217 17.00 -2.54 -20.75
CA ASP A 217 17.46 -3.83 -21.30
C ASP A 217 18.97 -3.83 -21.57
N LYS A 218 19.61 -2.66 -21.73
CA LYS A 218 21.06 -2.55 -21.98
C LYS A 218 21.87 -2.56 -20.69
N GLU A 219 21.38 -1.95 -19.62
CA GLU A 219 22.07 -1.96 -18.32
C GLU A 219 22.12 -3.37 -17.70
N ASN A 220 21.02 -4.12 -17.78
CA ASN A 220 20.96 -5.47 -17.21
C ASN A 220 21.79 -6.53 -17.96
N ASN A 221 22.20 -6.26 -19.20
CA ASN A 221 23.12 -7.14 -19.95
C ASN A 221 24.60 -6.86 -19.64
N HIS A 222 24.93 -5.80 -18.90
CA HIS A 222 26.32 -5.45 -18.57
C HIS A 222 26.73 -5.86 -17.15
N SER A 223 25.81 -6.38 -16.33
CA SER A 223 26.07 -6.82 -14.96
C SER A 223 26.41 -8.31 -14.79
N ASP A 224 26.53 -9.09 -15.87
CA ASP A 224 26.84 -10.53 -15.84
C ASP A 224 28.30 -10.88 -16.22
N SER A 225 29.23 -9.93 -16.07
CA SER A 225 30.66 -10.20 -16.25
C SER A 225 31.49 -9.44 -15.21
N GLY A 226 31.58 -9.98 -14.00
CA GLY A 226 32.38 -9.36 -12.93
C GLY A 226 32.36 -10.11 -11.60
N GLU A 227 33.17 -11.16 -11.55
CA GLU A 227 33.92 -11.63 -10.37
C GLU A 227 33.22 -12.50 -9.31
N ASP A 228 33.68 -13.77 -9.34
CA ASP A 228 33.79 -14.73 -8.26
C ASP A 228 34.39 -14.15 -6.96
N GLU A 229 34.20 -14.94 -5.89
CA GLU A 229 34.75 -14.82 -4.52
C GLU A 229 33.83 -14.15 -3.49
N ASN A 230 32.94 -14.93 -2.87
CA ASN A 230 33.01 -15.24 -1.42
C ASN A 230 31.89 -16.25 -1.03
N GLN A 231 32.11 -17.54 -1.28
CA GLN A 231 31.28 -18.62 -0.74
C GLN A 231 31.92 -19.19 0.53
N GLU A 232 31.91 -18.45 1.65
CA GLU A 232 32.18 -19.08 2.95
C GLU A 232 31.64 -18.26 4.15
N SER A 233 30.32 -18.01 4.21
CA SER A 233 29.71 -17.53 5.48
C SER A 233 28.19 -17.68 5.61
N LYS A 234 27.52 -18.41 4.72
CA LYS A 234 26.05 -18.61 4.80
C LYS A 234 25.62 -19.99 5.32
N GLY A 235 26.57 -20.87 5.64
CA GLY A 235 26.30 -22.22 6.15
C GLY A 235 25.91 -22.28 7.64
N GLU A 236 26.35 -21.34 8.47
CA GLU A 236 26.12 -21.41 9.93
C GLU A 236 24.86 -20.67 10.42
N LEU A 237 24.22 -19.85 9.57
CA LEU A 237 23.03 -19.08 9.96
C LEU A 237 21.71 -19.82 9.73
N ASN A 238 21.66 -20.81 8.82
CA ASN A 238 20.44 -21.56 8.56
C ASN A 238 20.18 -22.68 9.58
N ASP A 239 21.21 -23.25 10.19
CA ASP A 239 21.05 -24.34 11.16
C ASP A 239 20.52 -23.85 12.52
N LYS A 240 20.75 -22.56 12.82
CA LYS A 240 20.29 -21.91 14.06
C LYS A 240 18.82 -21.45 14.00
N ILE A 241 18.27 -21.26 12.81
CA ILE A 241 16.87 -20.84 12.61
C ILE A 241 15.93 -22.07 12.63
N GLU A 242 16.37 -23.22 12.10
CA GLU A 242 15.56 -24.45 12.15
C GLU A 242 15.47 -25.06 13.57
N THR A 243 16.47 -24.82 14.42
CA THR A 243 16.42 -25.29 15.82
C THR A 243 15.53 -24.44 16.72
N GLU A 244 15.36 -23.14 16.48
CA GLU A 244 14.47 -22.30 17.30
C GLU A 244 12.98 -22.42 16.94
N ILE A 245 12.63 -22.79 15.71
CA ILE A 245 11.22 -22.97 15.31
C ILE A 245 10.61 -24.27 15.86
N LYS A 246 11.44 -25.25 16.25
CA LYS A 246 10.97 -26.57 16.69
C LYS A 246 10.73 -26.73 18.19
N ILE A 247 10.99 -25.70 19.00
CA ILE A 247 10.81 -25.72 20.48
C ILE A 247 9.68 -24.78 20.93
N GLY A 248 8.96 -24.18 19.99
CA GLY A 248 7.92 -23.19 20.23
C GLY A 248 6.52 -23.61 19.78
N PHE A 249 6.12 -24.86 20.00
CA PHE A 249 4.71 -25.30 20.04
C PHE A 249 4.53 -26.47 21.00
#